data_AF-A0AAE9DSS3-F1
#
_entry.id   AF-A0AAE9DSS3-F1
#
_cell.length_a   1.000
_cell.length_b   1.000
_cell.length_c   1.000
_cell.angle_alpha   90.00
_cell.angle_beta   90.00
_cell.angle_gamma   90.00
#
_symmetry.space_group_name_H-M   'P 1'
#
loop_
_entity.id
_entity.type
_entity.pdbx_description
1 polymer ?
#
loop_
_entity_poly.entity_id
_entity_poly.type
_entity_poly.pdbx_seq_one_letter_code
_entity_poly.pdbx_strand_id
1 'polypeptide(L)'
;MFRPAAREVVKIPTRFFSCKSEPTRAAPAKKSTRKELAGLIPAFPEIYPDFLQSPVWNRRNALKEELERQDMLERRMNIDIPEFYVGSIVAVTSSDRNLGSKEHRFVGICIRREKEGLLHQFTLRNTIENIGVEVMYDMYNPTIKKIETLKLEKRLDSDLTYLVDALPEYSTFDFHMEPQAHPAGTPIPVNEVKVKLKNPPWTRRWEILSYRGIEDTWTQATPWFKRKLHKTLVNDYEKYDLIANYRTGSTKEQEVFVQEQMQKFEKERHAAGLTRRRILKSAASHK
;
A
#
# COMPACT_ATOMS: atom_id res chain seq x y z
N MET A 1 0.44 -52.43 -55.32
CA MET A 1 -0.21 -51.28 -54.67
C MET A 1 -0.83 -51.75 -53.37
N PHE A 2 -0.19 -51.49 -52.23
CA PHE A 2 -0.67 -51.89 -50.91
C PHE A 2 -1.71 -50.88 -50.40
N ARG A 3 -2.93 -51.36 -50.10
CA ARG A 3 -3.97 -50.57 -49.43
C ARG A 3 -3.68 -50.55 -47.92
N PRO A 4 -3.72 -49.39 -47.23
CA PRO A 4 -3.56 -49.35 -45.78
C PRO A 4 -4.82 -49.85 -45.08
N ALA A 5 -4.63 -50.61 -44.01
CA ALA A 5 -5.67 -51.12 -43.13
C ALA A 5 -6.35 -50.00 -42.33
N ALA A 6 -7.67 -50.11 -42.14
CA ALA A 6 -8.45 -49.18 -41.33
C ALA A 6 -8.07 -49.31 -39.85
N ARG A 7 -7.76 -48.17 -39.20
CA ARG A 7 -7.57 -48.08 -37.76
C ARG A 7 -8.94 -48.11 -37.07
N GLU A 8 -9.18 -49.15 -36.28
CA GLU A 8 -10.36 -49.27 -35.42
C GLU A 8 -10.20 -48.33 -34.21
N VAL A 9 -11.14 -47.39 -34.07
CA VAL A 9 -11.14 -46.40 -32.97
C VAL A 9 -11.77 -47.05 -31.74
N VAL A 10 -10.94 -47.46 -30.78
CA VAL A 10 -11.39 -47.93 -29.46
C VAL A 10 -12.00 -46.74 -28.71
N LYS A 11 -13.33 -46.73 -28.58
CA LYS A 11 -14.05 -45.75 -27.74
C LYS A 11 -13.85 -46.09 -26.26
N ILE A 12 -13.06 -45.28 -25.57
CA ILE A 12 -12.94 -45.34 -24.10
C ILE A 12 -14.27 -44.85 -23.50
N PRO A 13 -14.95 -45.60 -22.62
CA PRO A 13 -16.18 -45.14 -22.01
C PRO A 13 -15.87 -44.00 -21.04
N THR A 14 -16.32 -42.79 -21.37
CA THR A 14 -16.32 -41.64 -20.45
C THR A 14 -17.34 -41.90 -19.35
N ARG A 15 -16.90 -42.42 -18.21
CA ARG A 15 -17.69 -42.38 -16.98
C ARG A 15 -17.73 -40.92 -16.50
N PHE A 16 -18.82 -40.23 -16.84
CA PHE A 16 -19.17 -38.98 -16.18
C PHE A 16 -19.41 -39.28 -14.70
N PHE A 17 -18.45 -38.95 -13.84
CA PHE A 17 -18.69 -38.85 -12.41
C PHE A 17 -19.60 -37.64 -12.18
N SER A 18 -20.91 -37.87 -12.16
CA SER A 18 -21.88 -36.89 -11.67
C SER A 18 -21.70 -36.75 -10.16
N CYS A 19 -20.84 -35.83 -9.73
CA CYS A 19 -20.76 -35.45 -8.33
C CYS A 19 -22.08 -34.72 -7.95
N LYS A 20 -23.00 -35.43 -7.29
CA LYS A 20 -24.27 -34.87 -6.78
C LYS A 20 -24.08 -34.11 -5.46
N SER A 21 -23.00 -33.35 -5.30
CA SER A 21 -22.92 -32.40 -4.20
C SER A 21 -23.57 -31.10 -4.68
N GLU A 22 -24.82 -30.86 -4.30
CA GLU A 22 -25.34 -29.50 -4.33
C GLU A 22 -24.38 -28.62 -3.50
N PRO A 23 -23.89 -27.48 -4.03
CA PRO A 23 -23.11 -26.57 -3.21
C PRO A 23 -23.98 -26.16 -2.03
N THR A 24 -23.49 -26.36 -0.82
CA THR A 24 -24.16 -25.92 0.40
C THR A 24 -24.55 -24.47 0.19
N ARG A 25 -25.87 -24.21 0.20
CA ARG A 25 -26.44 -22.90 -0.08
C ARG A 25 -25.75 -21.89 0.84
N ALA A 26 -24.94 -21.00 0.25
CA ALA A 26 -24.16 -20.03 1.01
C ALA A 26 -25.09 -19.33 2.01
N ALA A 27 -24.71 -19.33 3.29
CA ALA A 27 -25.48 -18.69 4.33
C ALA A 27 -25.78 -17.25 3.87
N PRO A 28 -27.02 -16.75 4.04
CA PRO A 28 -27.35 -15.40 3.62
C PRO A 28 -26.42 -14.43 4.35
N ALA A 29 -25.60 -13.70 3.58
CA ALA A 29 -24.73 -12.67 4.13
C ALA A 29 -25.59 -11.71 4.96
N LYS A 30 -25.24 -11.51 6.23
CA LYS A 30 -25.91 -10.54 7.09
C LYS A 30 -25.77 -9.17 6.43
N LYS A 31 -26.86 -8.64 5.89
CA LYS A 31 -26.89 -7.28 5.32
C LYS A 31 -26.66 -6.30 6.48
N SER A 32 -25.51 -5.64 6.50
CA SER A 32 -25.24 -4.56 7.46
C SER A 32 -26.28 -3.46 7.29
N THR A 33 -26.74 -2.91 8.41
CA THR A 33 -27.78 -1.88 8.39
C THR A 33 -27.20 -0.56 7.90
N ARG A 34 -28.01 0.27 7.21
CA ARG A 34 -27.57 1.57 6.67
C ARG A 34 -27.00 2.54 7.74
N LYS A 35 -27.33 2.32 9.01
CA LYS A 35 -26.79 3.06 10.17
C LYS A 35 -25.35 2.63 10.55
N GLU A 36 -24.99 1.35 10.43
CA GLU A 36 -23.62 0.85 10.68
C GLU A 36 -22.62 1.42 9.67
N LEU A 37 -23.07 1.63 8.42
CA LEU A 37 -22.24 2.21 7.36
C LEU A 37 -21.94 3.70 7.53
N ALA A 38 -22.69 4.43 8.36
CA ALA A 38 -22.60 5.89 8.45
C ALA A 38 -21.34 6.40 9.17
N GLY A 39 -20.64 5.56 9.92
CA GLY A 39 -19.40 5.91 10.63
C GLY A 39 -18.12 5.32 10.03
N LEU A 40 -18.23 4.57 8.94
CA LEU A 40 -17.10 3.88 8.32
C LEU A 40 -16.40 4.75 7.30
N ILE A 41 -15.07 4.71 7.30
CA ILE A 41 -14.23 5.38 6.33
C ILE A 41 -14.20 4.49 5.06
N PRO A 42 -14.63 5.02 3.90
CA PRO A 42 -14.70 4.21 2.68
C PRO A 42 -13.31 3.81 2.16
N ALA A 43 -12.32 4.71 2.28
CA ALA A 43 -10.93 4.51 1.83
C ALA A 43 -10.00 3.97 2.94
N PHE A 44 -10.53 3.16 3.87
CA PHE A 44 -9.77 2.65 5.01
C PHE A 44 -8.47 1.92 4.63
N PRO A 45 -8.44 1.01 3.63
CA PRO A 45 -7.22 0.30 3.26
C PRO A 45 -6.08 1.20 2.79
N GLU A 46 -6.40 2.34 2.18
CA GLU A 46 -5.39 3.27 1.68
C GLU A 46 -4.84 4.16 2.80
N ILE A 47 -5.69 4.53 3.77
CA ILE A 47 -5.30 5.39 4.90
C ILE A 47 -4.49 4.58 5.93
N TYR A 48 -5.03 3.41 6.29
CA TYR A 48 -4.51 2.50 7.33
C TYR A 48 -4.11 1.13 6.76
N PRO A 49 -3.20 1.04 5.78
CA PRO A 49 -2.70 -0.22 5.25
C PRO A 49 -2.01 -1.10 6.32
N ASP A 50 -1.50 -0.48 7.39
CA ASP A 50 -0.87 -1.17 8.52
C ASP A 50 -1.86 -1.99 9.36
N PHE A 51 -3.16 -1.66 9.33
CA PHE A 51 -4.18 -2.44 10.02
C PHE A 51 -4.78 -3.56 9.15
N LEU A 52 -4.33 -3.70 7.91
CA LEU A 52 -4.78 -4.76 7.01
C LEU A 52 -4.19 -6.10 7.42
N GLN A 53 -4.84 -7.18 6.98
CA GLN A 53 -4.32 -8.53 7.18
C GLN A 53 -3.14 -8.79 6.26
N SER A 54 -2.21 -9.63 6.73
CA SER A 54 -1.10 -10.07 5.90
C SER A 54 -1.61 -10.71 4.60
N PRO A 55 -1.10 -10.32 3.42
CA PRO A 55 -1.45 -10.94 2.14
C PRO A 55 -0.94 -12.39 2.07
N VAL A 56 0.07 -12.73 2.89
CA VAL A 56 0.54 -14.11 3.04
C VAL A 56 -0.39 -14.85 3.99
N TRP A 57 -1.24 -15.72 3.43
CA TRP A 57 -2.24 -16.49 4.16
C TRP A 57 -1.66 -17.26 5.35
N ASN A 58 -0.52 -17.93 5.17
CA ASN A 58 0.13 -18.74 6.20
C ASN A 58 0.63 -17.93 7.41
N ARG A 59 0.68 -16.60 7.31
CA ARG A 59 1.09 -15.71 8.42
C ARG A 59 -0.10 -15.17 9.22
N ARG A 60 -1.34 -15.42 8.78
CA ARG A 60 -2.54 -14.90 9.44
C ARG A 60 -2.82 -15.68 10.72
N ASN A 61 -2.94 -14.97 11.83
CA ASN A 61 -3.32 -15.53 13.12
C ASN A 61 -4.13 -14.48 13.89
N ALA A 62 -5.39 -14.82 14.22
CA ALA A 62 -6.33 -13.87 14.80
C ALA A 62 -5.86 -13.30 16.14
N LEU A 63 -5.32 -14.14 17.03
CA LEU A 63 -4.84 -13.70 18.33
C LEU A 63 -3.61 -12.78 18.20
N LYS A 64 -2.68 -13.15 17.31
CA LYS A 64 -1.50 -12.34 17.02
C LYS A 64 -1.91 -10.96 16.48
N GLU A 65 -2.76 -10.92 15.46
CA GLU A 65 -3.24 -9.68 14.84
C GLU A 65 -4.05 -8.82 15.82
N GLU A 66 -4.75 -9.43 16.78
CA GLU A 66 -5.42 -8.70 17.85
C GLU A 66 -4.44 -8.02 18.80
N LEU A 67 -3.43 -8.75 19.30
CA LEU A 67 -2.40 -8.19 20.17
C LEU A 67 -1.60 -7.09 19.46
N GLU A 68 -1.19 -7.32 18.20
CA GLU A 68 -0.50 -6.30 17.40
C GLU A 68 -1.35 -5.04 17.24
N ARG A 69 -2.66 -5.17 16.98
CA ARG A 69 -3.57 -4.02 16.88
C ARG A 69 -3.70 -3.26 18.20
N GLN A 70 -3.76 -3.95 19.34
CA GLN A 70 -3.79 -3.30 20.65
C GLN A 70 -2.53 -2.45 20.85
N ASP A 71 -1.34 -3.02 20.64
CA ASP A 71 -0.06 -2.32 20.76
C ASP A 71 0.05 -1.12 19.79
N MET A 72 -0.36 -1.30 18.54
CA MET A 72 -0.38 -0.23 17.54
C MET A 72 -1.26 0.95 17.98
N LEU A 73 -2.44 0.67 18.53
CA LEU A 73 -3.37 1.69 19.00
C LEU A 73 -2.80 2.42 20.22
N GLU A 74 -2.22 1.70 21.18
CA GLU A 74 -1.54 2.32 22.31
C GLU A 74 -0.39 3.22 21.87
N ARG A 75 0.39 2.82 20.87
CA ARG A 75 1.46 3.64 20.32
C ARG A 75 0.94 4.90 19.64
N ARG A 76 -0.17 4.83 18.90
CA ARG A 76 -0.85 5.99 18.26
C ARG A 76 -1.46 6.96 19.26
N MET A 77 -1.69 6.56 20.51
CA MET A 77 -2.07 7.49 21.57
C MET A 77 -0.90 8.36 22.02
N ASN A 78 0.31 7.79 22.01
CA ASN A 78 1.52 8.47 22.43
C ASN A 78 2.10 9.37 21.32
N ILE A 79 1.99 8.96 20.05
CA ILE A 79 2.42 9.74 18.88
C ILE A 79 1.30 9.92 17.89
N ASP A 80 1.12 11.17 17.45
CA ASP A 80 0.20 11.48 16.37
C ASP A 80 0.79 11.03 15.02
N ILE A 81 0.17 9.99 14.44
CA ILE A 81 0.50 9.50 13.11
C ILE A 81 -0.55 10.09 12.13
N PRO A 82 -0.17 11.04 11.26
CA PRO A 82 -1.08 11.64 10.30
C PRO A 82 -1.45 10.68 9.17
N GLU A 83 -2.49 11.02 8.42
CA GLU A 83 -2.84 10.36 7.17
C GLU A 83 -1.89 10.81 6.07
N PHE A 84 -1.26 9.86 5.37
CA PHE A 84 -0.42 10.13 4.21
C PHE A 84 -0.42 8.97 3.23
N TYR A 85 -0.07 9.25 1.99
CA TYR A 85 -0.05 8.27 0.90
C TYR A 85 1.32 8.19 0.25
N VAL A 86 1.50 7.18 -0.59
CA VAL A 86 2.62 7.16 -1.53
C VAL A 86 2.48 8.34 -2.48
N GLY A 87 3.52 9.18 -2.53
CA GLY A 87 3.52 10.47 -3.21
C GLY A 87 3.42 11.69 -2.29
N SER A 88 2.95 11.53 -1.06
CA SER A 88 2.88 12.63 -0.10
C SER A 88 4.28 13.02 0.39
N ILE A 89 4.46 14.31 0.71
CA ILE A 89 5.71 14.83 1.30
C ILE A 89 5.56 14.80 2.82
N VAL A 90 6.48 14.11 3.48
CA VAL A 90 6.43 13.84 4.92
C VAL A 90 7.74 14.28 5.56
N ALA A 91 7.64 14.84 6.76
CA ALA A 91 8.77 15.11 7.63
C ALA A 91 8.73 14.18 8.85
N VAL A 92 9.83 13.49 9.12
CA VAL A 92 9.97 12.61 10.28
C VAL A 92 11.03 13.18 11.21
N THR A 93 10.66 13.37 12.46
CA THR A 93 11.59 13.73 13.54
C THR A 93 11.88 12.50 14.38
N SER A 94 13.13 12.06 14.38
CA SER A 94 13.63 10.92 15.15
C SER A 94 14.78 11.31 16.06
N SER A 95 14.90 10.66 17.22
CA SER A 95 16.05 10.80 18.10
C SER A 95 17.04 9.65 17.87
N ASP A 96 18.31 9.98 17.65
CA ASP A 96 19.41 9.02 17.64
C ASP A 96 20.43 9.43 18.69
N ARG A 97 21.00 8.44 19.40
CA ARG A 97 22.02 8.67 20.42
C ARG A 97 23.39 8.95 19.81
N ASN A 98 23.64 8.46 18.60
CA ASN A 98 24.97 8.48 17.97
C ASN A 98 25.24 9.79 17.21
N LEU A 99 24.20 10.56 16.90
CA LEU A 99 24.35 11.85 16.26
C LEU A 99 24.48 12.96 17.31
N GLY A 100 25.16 14.05 16.95
CA GLY A 100 25.45 15.15 17.88
C GLY A 100 24.22 15.97 18.29
N SER A 101 23.15 15.97 17.48
CA SER A 101 21.87 16.54 17.87
C SER A 101 21.00 15.48 18.53
N LYS A 102 20.16 15.88 19.48
CA LYS A 102 19.21 14.98 20.13
C LYS A 102 18.07 14.56 19.18
N GLU A 103 17.73 15.41 18.22
CA GLU A 103 16.63 15.22 17.29
C GLU A 103 17.08 15.53 15.85
N HIS A 104 16.62 14.69 14.92
CA HIS A 104 16.91 14.78 13.49
C HIS A 104 15.61 14.79 12.72
N ARG A 105 15.46 15.79 11.86
CA ARG A 105 14.33 15.93 10.94
C ARG A 105 14.77 15.53 9.55
N PHE A 106 14.08 14.57 8.94
CA PHE A 106 14.26 14.22 7.54
C PHE A 106 12.97 14.51 6.78
N VAL A 107 13.08 15.27 5.69
CA VAL A 107 11.97 15.61 4.79
C VAL A 107 12.16 14.86 3.48
N GLY A 108 11.10 14.24 2.97
CA GLY A 108 11.13 13.60 1.67
C GLY A 108 9.76 13.13 1.18
N ILE A 109 9.70 12.69 -0.07
CA ILE A 109 8.53 12.05 -0.64
C ILE A 109 8.43 10.60 -0.15
N CYS A 110 7.24 10.19 0.26
CA CYS A 110 6.98 8.79 0.57
C CYS A 110 6.91 7.98 -0.73
N ILE A 111 7.89 7.13 -0.97
CA ILE A 111 7.96 6.31 -2.20
C ILE A 111 7.26 4.97 -2.07
N ARG A 112 7.22 4.42 -0.85
CA ARG A 112 6.69 3.10 -0.55
C ARG A 112 6.12 3.04 0.85
N ARG A 113 5.05 2.26 1.00
CA ARG A 113 4.47 1.82 2.27
C ARG A 113 4.32 0.30 2.19
N GLU A 114 4.98 -0.42 3.08
CA GLU A 114 5.11 -1.87 3.01
C GLU A 114 4.82 -2.51 4.37
N LYS A 115 4.49 -3.81 4.33
CA LYS A 115 4.16 -4.65 5.48
C LYS A 115 2.91 -4.21 6.22
N GLU A 116 2.41 -5.09 7.08
CA GLU A 116 1.27 -4.85 7.94
C GLU A 116 1.68 -4.95 9.42
N GLY A 117 0.79 -4.51 10.31
CA GLY A 117 0.97 -4.59 11.75
C GLY A 117 2.07 -3.66 12.28
N LEU A 118 2.69 -4.08 13.39
CA LEU A 118 3.71 -3.31 14.10
C LEU A 118 4.98 -3.07 13.25
N LEU A 119 5.22 -3.94 12.25
CA LEU A 119 6.35 -3.87 11.33
C LEU A 119 6.08 -3.03 10.09
N HIS A 120 4.97 -2.27 10.05
CA HIS A 120 4.66 -1.41 8.92
C HIS A 120 5.78 -0.38 8.69
N GLN A 121 6.25 -0.34 7.46
CA GLN A 121 7.39 0.45 7.04
C GLN A 121 6.98 1.46 5.98
N PHE A 122 7.65 2.61 5.98
CA PHE A 122 7.57 3.54 4.87
C PHE A 122 8.96 4.08 4.55
N THR A 123 9.20 4.31 3.25
CA THR A 123 10.48 4.84 2.78
C THR A 123 10.29 6.26 2.29
N LEU A 124 11.11 7.18 2.81
CA LEU A 124 11.18 8.56 2.35
C LEU A 124 12.40 8.74 1.46
N ARG A 125 12.24 9.47 0.36
CA ARG A 125 13.32 9.82 -0.57
C ARG A 125 13.46 11.34 -0.65
N ASN A 126 14.70 11.82 -0.63
CA ASN A 126 15.02 13.20 -0.97
C ASN A 126 16.37 13.27 -1.71
N THR A 127 16.59 14.31 -2.51
CA THR A 127 17.89 14.60 -3.11
C THR A 127 18.50 15.80 -2.40
N ILE A 128 19.63 15.57 -1.75
CA ILE A 128 20.35 16.54 -0.92
C ILE A 128 21.69 16.76 -1.58
N GLU A 129 22.01 17.99 -1.98
CA GLU A 129 23.29 18.29 -2.65
C GLU A 129 23.56 17.38 -3.86
N ASN A 130 22.51 17.09 -4.65
CA ASN A 130 22.53 16.16 -5.80
C ASN A 130 22.79 14.69 -5.46
N ILE A 131 22.78 14.32 -4.18
CA ILE A 131 22.87 12.93 -3.71
C ILE A 131 21.48 12.46 -3.31
N GLY A 132 21.01 11.38 -3.93
CA GLY A 132 19.73 10.75 -3.56
C GLY A 132 19.88 9.97 -2.25
N VAL A 133 19.14 10.37 -1.23
CA VAL A 133 19.10 9.71 0.09
C VAL A 133 17.73 9.09 0.30
N GLU A 134 17.72 7.83 0.73
CA GLU A 134 16.52 7.11 1.12
C GLU A 134 16.62 6.67 2.56
N VAL A 135 15.58 6.97 3.35
CA VAL A 135 15.49 6.55 4.75
C VAL A 135 14.23 5.73 4.92
N MET A 136 14.40 4.49 5.38
CA MET A 136 13.31 3.61 5.74
C MET A 136 13.00 3.77 7.23
N TYR A 137 11.74 4.06 7.54
CA TYR A 137 11.25 4.17 8.91
C TYR A 137 10.27 3.04 9.21
N ASP A 138 10.44 2.40 10.36
CA ASP A 138 9.39 1.59 10.97
C ASP A 138 8.40 2.53 11.67
N MET A 139 7.13 2.51 11.26
CA MET A 139 6.13 3.49 11.69
C MET A 139 5.95 3.53 13.22
N TYR A 140 6.07 2.39 13.88
CA TYR A 140 5.84 2.23 15.31
C TYR A 140 7.11 2.33 16.17
N ASN A 141 8.26 2.69 15.56
CA ASN A 141 9.53 2.76 16.27
C ASN A 141 9.48 3.77 17.45
N PRO A 142 9.95 3.42 18.66
CA PRO A 142 10.02 4.34 19.80
C PRO A 142 10.96 5.54 19.61
N THR A 143 11.93 5.46 18.69
CA THR A 143 12.87 6.56 18.41
C THR A 143 12.21 7.71 17.64
N ILE A 144 11.15 7.43 16.90
CA ILE A 144 10.36 8.47 16.21
C ILE A 144 9.63 9.29 17.27
N LYS A 145 9.73 10.62 17.16
CA LYS A 145 9.08 11.59 18.05
C LYS A 145 7.87 12.24 17.40
N LYS A 146 7.97 12.56 16.10
CA LYS A 146 6.91 13.25 15.36
C LYS A 146 6.93 12.83 13.89
N ILE A 147 5.75 12.67 13.31
CA ILE A 147 5.54 12.51 11.88
C ILE A 147 4.62 13.66 11.44
N GLU A 148 5.06 14.45 10.47
CA GLU A 148 4.32 15.59 9.93
C GLU A 148 4.06 15.39 8.44
N THR A 149 2.84 15.65 8.00
CA THR A 149 2.50 15.69 6.59
C THR A 149 2.63 17.10 6.06
N LEU A 150 3.68 17.35 5.27
CA LEU A 150 3.92 18.66 4.68
C LEU A 150 3.01 18.90 3.48
N LYS A 151 2.85 17.90 2.62
CA LYS A 151 1.97 17.98 1.46
C LYS A 151 1.23 16.67 1.28
N LEU A 152 -0.10 16.71 1.38
CA LEU A 152 -0.96 15.56 1.17
C LEU A 152 -1.32 15.45 -0.31
N GLU A 153 -0.69 14.53 -1.01
CA GLU A 153 -1.00 14.21 -2.41
C GLU A 153 -0.83 12.70 -2.67
N LYS A 154 -1.55 12.21 -3.68
CA LYS A 154 -1.38 10.86 -4.24
C LYS A 154 -0.66 10.94 -5.58
N ARG A 155 -0.07 9.83 -6.01
CA ARG A 155 0.45 9.64 -7.37
C ARG A 155 -0.38 8.59 -8.11
N LEU A 156 -0.12 8.45 -9.40
CA LEU A 156 -0.79 7.46 -10.26
C LEU A 156 -0.46 6.01 -9.87
N ASP A 157 0.70 5.81 -9.27
CA ASP A 157 1.25 4.52 -8.89
C ASP A 157 1.35 4.38 -7.37
N SER A 158 1.21 3.14 -6.88
CA SER A 158 1.32 2.80 -5.46
C SER A 158 2.76 2.63 -4.97
N ASP A 159 3.74 2.61 -5.89
CA ASP A 159 5.16 2.51 -5.61
C ASP A 159 5.92 3.46 -6.55
N LEU A 160 6.78 4.30 -5.98
CA LEU A 160 7.58 5.30 -6.69
C LEU A 160 9.07 4.97 -6.69
N THR A 161 9.44 3.69 -6.54
CA THR A 161 10.85 3.23 -6.61
C THR A 161 11.58 3.65 -7.89
N TYR A 162 10.85 3.91 -8.98
CA TYR A 162 11.44 4.44 -10.22
C TYR A 162 12.04 5.84 -10.07
N LEU A 163 11.75 6.58 -8.98
CA LEU A 163 12.39 7.86 -8.68
C LEU A 163 13.91 7.76 -8.43
N VAL A 164 14.44 6.55 -8.21
CA VAL A 164 15.89 6.29 -8.14
C VAL A 164 16.57 6.62 -9.47
N ASP A 165 15.96 6.16 -10.56
CA ASP A 165 16.46 6.32 -11.93
C ASP A 165 15.90 7.57 -12.64
N ALA A 166 15.01 8.30 -11.98
CA ALA A 166 14.43 9.55 -12.47
C ALA A 166 15.40 10.74 -12.42
N LEU A 167 15.06 11.81 -13.13
CA LEU A 167 15.72 13.10 -12.98
C LEU A 167 15.59 13.61 -11.52
N PRO A 168 16.65 14.22 -10.95
CA PRO A 168 16.64 14.70 -9.55
C PRO A 168 15.52 15.70 -9.23
N GLU A 169 15.04 16.45 -10.22
CA GLU A 169 13.96 17.44 -10.07
C GLU A 169 12.69 16.86 -9.44
N TYR A 170 12.38 15.59 -9.73
CA TYR A 170 11.19 14.92 -9.20
C TYR A 170 11.35 14.40 -7.77
N SER A 171 12.58 14.40 -7.23
CA SER A 171 12.91 13.90 -5.89
C SER A 171 13.60 14.92 -4.99
N THR A 172 13.74 16.17 -5.44
CA THR A 172 14.37 17.25 -4.67
C THR A 172 13.30 18.03 -3.92
N PHE A 173 13.37 18.02 -2.59
CA PHE A 173 12.44 18.75 -1.72
C PHE A 173 13.22 19.56 -0.69
N ASP A 174 12.72 20.76 -0.39
CA ASP A 174 13.30 21.62 0.63
C ASP A 174 13.03 21.08 2.05
N PHE A 175 14.05 21.09 2.90
CA PHE A 175 13.97 20.70 4.30
C PHE A 175 13.15 21.67 5.16
N HIS A 176 13.07 22.93 4.73
CA HIS A 176 12.35 23.99 5.43
C HIS A 176 10.95 24.23 4.87
N MET A 177 10.47 23.34 3.99
CA MET A 177 9.11 23.40 3.45
C MET A 177 8.06 23.45 4.57
N GLU A 178 7.17 24.44 4.49
CA GLU A 178 6.07 24.60 5.42
C GLU A 178 4.92 23.62 5.12
N PRO A 179 4.20 23.12 6.14
CA PRO A 179 3.05 22.27 5.92
C PRO A 179 1.91 22.99 5.20
N GLN A 180 1.51 22.47 4.04
CA GLN A 180 0.34 22.89 3.29
C GLN A 180 -0.93 22.24 3.88
N ALA A 181 -1.81 23.07 4.45
CA ALA A 181 -3.09 22.59 4.98
C ALA A 181 -4.00 22.07 3.85
N HIS A 182 -4.58 20.88 4.06
CA HIS A 182 -5.60 20.31 3.19
C HIS A 182 -7.00 20.60 3.78
N PRO A 183 -7.95 21.15 2.99
CA PRO A 183 -9.29 21.47 3.47
C PRO A 183 -10.11 20.21 3.72
N ALA A 184 -10.57 20.02 4.96
CA ALA A 184 -11.29 18.83 5.35
C ALA A 184 -12.59 18.62 4.55
N GLY A 185 -12.86 17.37 4.16
CA GLY A 185 -13.99 16.97 3.32
C GLY A 185 -13.71 17.00 1.82
N THR A 186 -12.56 17.55 1.41
CA THR A 186 -12.16 17.55 0.00
C THR A 186 -11.47 16.23 -0.35
N PRO A 187 -11.71 15.62 -1.53
CA PRO A 187 -10.92 14.47 -1.94
C PRO A 187 -9.43 14.81 -1.98
N ILE A 188 -8.58 13.81 -1.73
CA ILE A 188 -7.13 13.99 -1.78
C ILE A 188 -6.70 14.20 -3.25
N PRO A 189 -5.92 15.26 -3.55
CA PRO A 189 -5.49 15.52 -4.92
C PRO A 189 -4.56 14.40 -5.42
N VAL A 190 -4.82 13.92 -6.64
CA VAL A 190 -3.95 12.98 -7.36
C VAL A 190 -3.08 13.78 -8.31
N ASN A 191 -1.76 13.70 -8.11
CA ASN A 191 -0.78 14.33 -8.96
C ASN A 191 -0.45 13.41 -10.15
N GLU A 192 -0.93 13.80 -11.33
CA GLU A 192 -0.79 13.05 -12.59
C GLU A 192 0.54 13.30 -13.32
N VAL A 193 1.46 14.06 -12.72
CA VAL A 193 2.77 14.36 -13.33
C VAL A 193 3.50 13.05 -13.64
N LYS A 194 3.85 12.88 -14.92
CA LYS A 194 4.68 11.79 -15.41
C LYS A 194 6.15 12.17 -15.30
N VAL A 195 6.94 11.21 -14.83
CA VAL A 195 8.35 11.38 -14.53
C VAL A 195 9.21 10.98 -15.72
N LYS A 196 10.23 11.78 -16.00
CA LYS A 196 11.28 11.47 -16.98
C LYS A 196 12.42 10.71 -16.29
N LEU A 197 12.77 9.56 -16.86
CA LEU A 197 13.92 8.78 -16.43
C LEU A 197 15.23 9.37 -16.98
N LYS A 198 16.34 9.07 -16.30
CA LYS A 198 17.69 9.30 -16.81
C LYS A 198 17.96 8.39 -18.01
N ASN A 199 19.03 8.65 -18.74
CA ASN A 199 19.49 7.72 -19.76
C ASN A 199 19.89 6.37 -19.12
N PRO A 200 19.64 5.24 -19.80
CA PRO A 200 20.01 3.91 -19.30
C PRO A 200 21.53 3.76 -19.12
N PRO A 201 22.01 2.81 -18.28
CA PRO A 201 21.25 1.72 -17.66
C PRO A 201 20.48 2.14 -16.39
N TRP A 202 19.26 1.61 -16.25
CA TRP A 202 18.42 1.76 -15.06
C TRP A 202 18.65 0.61 -14.07
N THR A 203 18.28 0.84 -12.81
CA THR A 203 18.33 -0.14 -11.73
C THR A 203 17.39 -1.32 -11.98
N ARG A 204 16.21 -1.04 -12.58
CA ARG A 204 15.21 -2.06 -12.94
C ARG A 204 14.70 -1.84 -14.36
N ARG A 205 14.07 -2.90 -14.89
CA ARG A 205 13.38 -2.87 -16.18
C ARG A 205 11.98 -2.27 -16.03
N TRP A 206 11.94 -0.95 -15.86
CA TRP A 206 10.70 -0.20 -15.68
C TRP A 206 9.74 -0.36 -16.87
N GLU A 207 10.25 -0.66 -18.06
CA GLU A 207 9.44 -0.87 -19.27
C GLU A 207 8.56 -2.13 -19.25
N ILE A 208 8.85 -3.08 -18.34
CA ILE A 208 8.03 -4.28 -18.16
C ILE A 208 6.96 -4.07 -17.09
N LEU A 209 7.24 -3.18 -16.14
CA LEU A 209 6.35 -2.92 -15.02
C LEU A 209 5.25 -1.95 -15.48
N SER A 210 4.00 -2.26 -15.15
CA SER A 210 2.81 -1.51 -15.58
C SER A 210 2.63 -0.17 -14.83
N TYR A 211 3.71 0.59 -14.63
CA TYR A 211 3.68 1.93 -14.00
C TYR A 211 3.07 2.97 -14.95
N ARG A 212 2.18 3.80 -14.44
CA ARG A 212 1.48 4.86 -15.20
C ARG A 212 2.14 6.23 -15.06
N GLY A 213 2.95 6.42 -14.02
CA GLY A 213 3.63 7.66 -13.67
C GLY A 213 4.95 7.89 -14.38
N ILE A 214 5.31 7.08 -15.38
CA ILE A 214 6.52 7.26 -16.20
C ILE A 214 6.11 7.74 -17.60
N GLU A 215 6.79 8.75 -18.13
CA GLU A 215 6.39 9.39 -19.41
C GLU A 215 6.61 8.49 -20.62
N ASP A 216 7.82 7.92 -20.77
CA ASP A 216 8.17 7.09 -21.92
C ASP A 216 9.30 6.11 -21.58
N THR A 217 8.92 4.89 -21.21
CA THR A 217 9.86 3.80 -20.91
C THR A 217 10.36 3.11 -22.18
N TRP A 218 9.58 3.11 -23.27
CA TRP A 218 9.84 2.26 -24.42
C TRP A 218 10.81 2.88 -25.42
N THR A 219 10.73 4.18 -25.69
CA THR A 219 11.69 4.80 -26.63
C THR A 219 13.10 4.76 -26.07
N GLN A 220 13.24 5.00 -24.76
CA GLN A 220 14.50 5.02 -24.03
C GLN A 220 15.11 3.63 -23.81
N ALA A 221 14.32 2.55 -23.93
CA ALA A 221 14.81 1.19 -23.80
C ALA A 221 15.78 0.80 -24.93
N THR A 222 16.89 0.15 -24.57
CA THR A 222 17.90 -0.28 -25.55
C THR A 222 17.34 -1.33 -26.53
N PRO A 223 17.83 -1.38 -27.80
CA PRO A 223 17.40 -2.39 -28.76
C PRO A 223 17.56 -3.83 -28.28
N TRP A 224 18.54 -4.10 -27.42
CA TRP A 224 18.74 -5.41 -26.80
C TRP A 224 17.56 -5.81 -25.90
N PHE A 225 17.09 -4.90 -25.04
CA PHE A 225 15.93 -5.15 -24.18
C PHE A 225 14.64 -5.31 -24.98
N LYS A 226 14.47 -4.49 -26.04
CA LYS A 226 13.31 -4.59 -26.96
C LYS A 226 13.21 -5.98 -27.60
N ARG A 227 14.33 -6.53 -28.12
CA ARG A 227 14.36 -7.89 -28.70
C ARG A 227 14.08 -8.99 -27.67
N LYS A 228 14.44 -8.78 -26.40
CA LYS A 228 14.23 -9.75 -25.32
C LYS A 228 12.85 -9.64 -24.67
N LEU A 229 12.06 -8.61 -24.98
CA LEU A 229 10.77 -8.35 -24.34
C LEU A 229 9.85 -9.56 -24.35
N HIS A 230 9.66 -10.25 -25.48
CA HIS A 230 8.80 -11.44 -25.59
C HIS A 230 9.21 -12.58 -24.64
N LYS A 231 10.48 -12.64 -24.20
CA LYS A 231 10.94 -13.65 -23.22
C LYS A 231 10.68 -13.25 -21.78
N THR A 232 10.43 -11.97 -21.52
CA THR A 232 10.40 -11.38 -20.18
C THR A 232 9.09 -10.70 -19.83
N LEU A 233 8.25 -10.40 -20.82
CA LEU A 233 6.90 -9.93 -20.59
C LEU A 233 6.18 -11.05 -19.85
N VAL A 234 5.96 -10.82 -18.56
CA VAL A 234 5.18 -11.71 -17.72
C VAL A 234 3.80 -11.79 -18.34
N ASN A 235 3.29 -13.00 -18.56
CA ASN A 235 1.95 -13.16 -19.07
C ASN A 235 0.99 -12.40 -18.15
N ASP A 236 0.24 -11.47 -18.74
CA ASP A 236 -0.73 -10.61 -18.08
C ASP A 236 -1.99 -11.39 -17.64
N TYR A 237 -1.84 -12.65 -17.24
CA TYR A 237 -2.91 -13.48 -16.69
C TYR A 237 -3.20 -13.11 -15.24
N GLU A 238 -2.26 -12.47 -14.55
CA GLU A 238 -2.41 -12.07 -13.15
C GLU A 238 -3.59 -11.11 -12.96
N LYS A 239 -3.87 -10.21 -13.92
CA LYS A 239 -5.06 -9.34 -13.86
C LYS A 239 -6.39 -10.11 -13.84
N TYR A 240 -6.38 -11.35 -14.32
CA TYR A 240 -7.53 -12.25 -14.33
C TYR A 240 -7.49 -13.29 -13.20
N ASP A 241 -6.43 -13.32 -12.38
CA ASP A 241 -6.30 -14.27 -11.27
C ASP A 241 -7.14 -13.80 -10.07
N LEU A 242 -8.39 -14.27 -10.03
CA LEU A 242 -9.32 -14.00 -8.94
C LEU A 242 -8.82 -14.54 -7.59
N ILE A 243 -8.03 -15.63 -7.60
CA ILE A 243 -7.51 -16.24 -6.37
C ILE A 243 -6.40 -15.36 -5.81
N ALA A 244 -5.53 -14.82 -6.67
CA ALA A 244 -4.52 -13.85 -6.26
C ALA A 244 -5.18 -12.61 -5.62
N ASN A 245 -6.19 -12.03 -6.29
CA ASN A 245 -6.93 -10.87 -5.76
C ASN A 245 -7.61 -11.16 -4.40
N TYR A 246 -8.19 -12.35 -4.24
CA TYR A 246 -8.79 -12.75 -2.97
C TYR A 246 -7.76 -12.94 -1.85
N ARG A 247 -6.57 -13.44 -2.16
CA ARG A 247 -5.49 -13.64 -1.17
C ARG A 247 -4.89 -12.33 -0.69
N THR A 248 -4.76 -11.34 -1.58
CA THR A 248 -4.16 -10.04 -1.26
C THR A 248 -5.15 -9.04 -0.66
N GLY A 249 -6.43 -9.13 -1.04
CA GLY A 249 -7.45 -8.19 -0.58
C GLY A 249 -7.86 -8.37 0.89
N SER A 250 -8.16 -7.26 1.56
CA SER A 250 -8.94 -7.27 2.80
C SER A 250 -10.41 -7.52 2.49
N THR A 251 -11.07 -8.36 3.29
CA THR A 251 -12.53 -8.49 3.20
C THR A 251 -13.19 -7.25 3.81
N LYS A 252 -14.30 -6.79 3.22
CA LYS A 252 -15.00 -5.61 3.74
C LYS A 252 -15.47 -5.81 5.18
N GLU A 253 -15.82 -7.04 5.53
CA GLU A 253 -16.18 -7.43 6.90
C GLU A 253 -15.02 -7.22 7.87
N GLN A 254 -13.80 -7.60 7.48
CA GLN A 254 -12.59 -7.37 8.29
C GLN A 254 -12.33 -5.87 8.46
N GLU A 255 -12.47 -5.07 7.40
CA GLU A 255 -12.29 -3.61 7.48
C GLU A 255 -13.30 -2.97 8.44
N VAL A 256 -14.56 -3.40 8.40
CA VAL A 256 -15.62 -2.94 9.32
C VAL A 256 -15.26 -3.33 10.74
N PHE A 257 -14.90 -4.59 10.97
CA PHE A 257 -14.52 -5.10 12.28
C PHE A 257 -13.36 -4.31 12.88
N VAL A 258 -12.30 -4.07 12.11
CA VAL A 258 -11.13 -3.31 12.58
C VAL A 258 -11.52 -1.87 12.91
N GLN A 259 -12.31 -1.21 12.06
CA GLN A 259 -12.77 0.16 12.33
C GLN A 259 -13.62 0.23 13.61
N GLU A 260 -14.52 -0.72 13.84
CA GLU A 260 -15.31 -0.78 15.08
C GLU A 260 -14.42 -0.97 16.31
N GLN A 261 -13.40 -1.83 16.22
CA GLN A 261 -12.43 -2.03 17.30
C GLN A 261 -11.66 -0.74 17.61
N MET A 262 -11.20 -0.02 16.58
CA MET A 262 -10.52 1.26 16.73
C MET A 262 -11.45 2.32 17.37
N GLN A 263 -12.71 2.43 16.91
CA GLN A 263 -13.70 3.34 17.49
C GLN A 263 -14.00 3.00 18.96
N LYS A 264 -14.10 1.70 19.29
CA LYS A 264 -14.32 1.24 20.66
C LYS A 264 -13.15 1.65 21.56
N PHE A 265 -11.91 1.39 21.12
CA PHE A 265 -10.71 1.79 21.84
C PHE A 265 -10.67 3.30 22.10
N GLU A 266 -10.98 4.13 21.10
CA GLU A 266 -11.04 5.59 21.27
C GLU A 266 -12.07 6.00 22.32
N LYS A 267 -13.30 5.46 22.24
CA LYS A 267 -14.38 5.77 23.20
C LYS A 267 -13.99 5.41 24.62
N GLU A 268 -13.38 4.25 24.84
CA GLU A 268 -12.90 3.81 26.15
C GLU A 268 -11.83 4.75 26.71
N ARG A 269 -10.85 5.14 25.89
CA ARG A 269 -9.76 6.05 26.31
C ARG A 269 -10.24 7.48 26.54
N HIS A 270 -11.21 7.95 25.75
CA HIS A 270 -11.87 9.25 25.96
C HIS A 270 -12.71 9.26 27.24
N ALA A 271 -13.49 8.20 27.49
CA ALA A 271 -14.29 8.05 28.71
C ALA A 271 -13.40 8.01 29.97
N ALA A 272 -12.23 7.38 29.88
CA ALA A 272 -11.23 7.37 30.94
C ALA A 272 -10.43 8.69 31.06
N GLY A 273 -10.62 9.65 30.14
CA GLY A 273 -9.97 10.95 30.18
C GLY A 273 -8.48 10.96 29.86
N LEU A 274 -7.91 9.87 29.31
CA LEU A 274 -6.47 9.79 29.02
C LEU A 274 -6.05 10.77 27.92
N THR A 275 -6.85 10.87 26.85
CA THR A 275 -6.59 11.82 25.75
C THR A 275 -7.89 12.29 25.10
N ARG A 276 -7.81 13.35 24.28
CA ARG A 276 -8.88 13.83 23.40
C ARG A 276 -8.56 13.66 21.91
N ARG A 277 -7.48 12.96 21.56
CA ARG A 277 -7.04 12.78 20.18
C ARG A 277 -7.83 11.66 19.51
N ARG A 278 -8.26 11.88 18.26
CA ARG A 278 -8.83 10.85 17.40
C ARG A 278 -7.72 10.15 16.63
N ILE A 279 -7.71 8.82 16.65
CA ILE A 279 -6.83 7.96 15.86
C ILE A 279 -7.41 7.77 14.46
N LEU A 280 -8.71 7.45 14.38
CA LEU A 280 -9.51 7.33 13.16
C LEU A 280 -9.86 8.73 12.63
N LYS A 281 -9.10 9.15 11.63
CA LYS A 281 -9.28 10.42 10.94
C LYS A 281 -9.16 10.19 9.44
N SER A 282 -9.93 10.96 8.68
CA SER A 282 -9.83 11.04 7.23
C SER A 282 -9.93 12.50 6.80
N ALA A 283 -8.97 12.97 6.02
CA ALA A 283 -8.96 14.29 5.41
C ALA A 283 -10.13 14.44 4.43
N ALA A 284 -10.46 13.37 3.70
CA ALA A 284 -11.52 13.37 2.69
C ALA A 284 -12.94 13.18 3.27
N SER A 285 -13.08 12.45 4.38
CA SER A 285 -14.38 12.21 5.01
C SER A 285 -14.50 13.02 6.30
N HIS A 286 -14.91 14.28 6.18
CA HIS A 286 -15.18 15.12 7.36
C HIS A 286 -16.51 14.71 8.00
N LYS A 287 -16.44 14.05 9.16
CA LYS A 287 -17.54 13.88 10.12
C LYS A 287 -17.09 14.19 11.54
#